data_AF-A0A0C3RQV1-F1
#
_entry.id   AF-A0A0C3RQV1-F1
#
_cell.length_a   1.000
_cell.length_b   1.000
_cell.length_c   1.000
_cell.angle_alpha   90.00
_cell.angle_beta   90.00
_cell.angle_gamma   90.00
#
_symmetry.space_group_name_H-M   'P 1'
#
loop_
_entity.id
_entity.type
_entity.pdbx_description
1 polymer ?
#
loop_
_entity_poly.entity_id
_entity_poly.type
_entity_poly.pdbx_seq_one_letter_code
_entity_poly.pdbx_strand_id
1 'polypeptide(L)'
;MGIRKNQSSLTTSEKAAFVAAVKALKANGDYDVFVAQHRAAFMASPNDPAHRGPAFLPWHREYLRRFELALQQIDPSVSIPYWDWTVDRTAGASLWAANFMGGNGAGASRQVTTGPFAFSTGEWTLTVLDPGDTITFLTRAFGAMGSLPTQSAVDAAKNVVPYDSSPWNSNSSTSTSFRNRLEAVIHNPGHMWVGGSMMAMSSPNDPVFWLHHCNIDRLWAEWQRENPTENYLPPSGTPGVVAGHGLDDPMPPWDNETSPPTPRSVLDHHALDYTYDNEEAVSPEAVPLTIDAPAASASIGQAGEVDAYSFVVSAAGSYVVETQGSTDVVVGLYGPNDMAVLITEDDDSGAATNSRIERNLSAGTYYVRVRHYSGTSVGNYSISVRGSAAQPIIPTIQVNGPAVQGTIAAANERDMYTFTVTSPGTHTIETAGNTDCFLTLLGPGNQTTLIAQDDDSGPGTNSRIAANLAPGVYFAQIRHYSPSGTGPYSISVRT
;
A
#
# COMPACT_ATOMS: atom_id res chain seq x y z
N MET A 1 -5.18 -2.35 -6.62
CA MET A 1 -5.05 -1.54 -5.39
C MET A 1 -4.69 -0.11 -5.70
N GLY A 2 -5.65 0.81 -5.53
CA GLY A 2 -5.41 2.25 -5.67
C GLY A 2 -4.76 2.84 -4.42
N ILE A 3 -3.77 3.72 -4.59
CA ILE A 3 -3.16 4.45 -3.47
C ILE A 3 -3.78 5.85 -3.39
N ARG A 4 -4.42 6.16 -2.26
CA ARG A 4 -4.97 7.49 -1.95
C ARG A 4 -3.90 8.34 -1.30
N LYS A 5 -3.44 9.36 -2.02
CA LYS A 5 -2.31 10.21 -1.62
C LYS A 5 -2.76 11.49 -0.92
N ASN A 6 -1.89 12.05 -0.09
CA ASN A 6 -2.09 13.42 0.39
C ASN A 6 -2.13 14.37 -0.82
N GLN A 7 -3.11 15.27 -0.87
CA GLN A 7 -3.23 16.25 -1.96
C GLN A 7 -1.93 17.06 -2.19
N SER A 8 -1.15 17.29 -1.14
CA SER A 8 0.09 18.08 -1.19
C SER A 8 1.25 17.31 -1.79
N SER A 9 1.22 15.98 -1.76
CA SER A 9 2.25 15.11 -2.36
C SER A 9 1.98 14.80 -3.84
N LEU A 10 0.78 15.10 -4.34
CA LEU A 10 0.45 14.91 -5.75
C LEU A 10 1.36 15.71 -6.67
N THR A 11 1.87 15.02 -7.69
CA THR A 11 2.53 15.63 -8.84
C THR A 11 1.56 16.49 -9.65
N THR A 12 2.11 17.35 -10.51
CA THR A 12 1.29 18.17 -11.41
C THR A 12 0.42 17.32 -12.34
N SER A 13 0.95 16.19 -12.83
CA SER A 13 0.22 15.25 -13.68
C SER A 13 -0.91 14.55 -12.92
N GLU A 14 -0.71 14.15 -11.67
CA GLU A 14 -1.77 13.52 -10.87
C GLU A 14 -2.91 14.49 -10.56
N LYS A 15 -2.58 15.76 -10.22
CA LYS A 15 -3.61 16.81 -10.05
C LYS A 15 -4.41 17.02 -11.32
N ALA A 16 -3.73 17.07 -12.48
CA ALA A 16 -4.38 17.24 -13.78
C ALA A 16 -5.27 16.05 -14.14
N ALA A 17 -4.80 14.80 -13.93
CA ALA A 17 -5.57 13.58 -14.18
C ALA A 17 -6.83 13.51 -13.31
N PHE A 18 -6.72 13.80 -12.01
CA PHE A 18 -7.87 13.85 -11.11
C PHE A 18 -8.90 14.91 -11.55
N VAL A 19 -8.45 16.14 -11.84
CA VAL A 19 -9.33 17.22 -12.30
C VAL A 19 -10.02 16.84 -13.63
N ALA A 20 -9.28 16.25 -14.57
CA ALA A 20 -9.82 15.82 -15.86
C ALA A 20 -10.88 14.73 -15.70
N ALA A 21 -10.62 13.71 -14.87
CA ALA A 21 -11.57 12.63 -14.60
C ALA A 21 -12.85 13.16 -13.92
N VAL A 22 -12.72 14.04 -12.93
CA VAL A 22 -13.88 14.66 -12.25
C VAL A 22 -14.72 15.49 -13.22
N LYS A 23 -14.09 16.29 -14.09
CA LYS A 23 -14.82 17.07 -15.10
C LYS A 23 -15.48 16.20 -16.16
N ALA A 24 -14.84 15.11 -16.57
CA ALA A 24 -15.43 14.15 -17.50
C ALA A 24 -16.65 13.45 -16.88
N LEU A 25 -16.57 13.06 -15.60
CA LEU A 25 -17.70 12.49 -14.85
C LEU A 25 -18.82 13.52 -14.63
N LYS A 26 -18.50 14.80 -14.56
CA LYS A 26 -19.52 15.86 -14.56
C LYS A 26 -20.17 16.03 -15.93
N ALA A 27 -19.38 16.02 -16.99
CA ALA A 27 -19.85 16.21 -18.36
C ALA A 27 -20.77 15.09 -18.84
N ASN A 28 -20.58 13.85 -18.37
CA ASN A 28 -21.45 12.72 -18.71
C ASN A 28 -22.71 12.61 -17.82
N GLY A 29 -22.82 13.44 -16.78
CA GLY A 29 -23.96 13.49 -15.85
C GLY A 29 -23.87 12.56 -14.64
N ASP A 30 -22.90 11.65 -14.60
CA ASP A 30 -22.78 10.66 -13.52
C ASP A 30 -22.39 11.31 -12.19
N TYR A 31 -21.60 12.40 -12.21
CA TYR A 31 -21.27 13.16 -11.00
C TYR A 31 -22.52 13.65 -10.27
N ASP A 32 -23.55 14.04 -11.01
CA ASP A 32 -24.79 14.57 -10.44
C ASP A 32 -25.62 13.48 -9.74
N VAL A 33 -25.45 12.22 -10.14
CA VAL A 33 -26.05 11.07 -9.44
C VAL A 33 -25.50 10.98 -8.01
N PHE A 34 -24.19 11.17 -7.85
CA PHE A 34 -23.55 11.21 -6.53
C PHE A 34 -24.12 12.38 -5.69
N VAL A 35 -24.13 13.60 -6.23
CA VAL A 35 -24.70 14.77 -5.53
C VAL A 35 -26.15 14.53 -5.10
N ALA A 36 -26.97 13.96 -5.98
CA ALA A 36 -28.37 13.64 -5.70
C ALA A 36 -28.51 12.56 -4.63
N GLN A 37 -27.66 11.53 -4.65
CA GLN A 37 -27.66 10.45 -3.68
C GLN A 37 -27.36 10.95 -2.26
N HIS A 38 -26.29 11.73 -2.08
CA HIS A 38 -25.95 12.30 -0.76
C HIS A 38 -27.03 13.26 -0.25
N ARG A 39 -27.59 14.08 -1.14
CA ARG A 39 -28.73 14.94 -0.80
C ARG A 39 -29.96 14.12 -0.38
N ALA A 40 -30.26 13.02 -1.08
CA ALA A 40 -31.40 12.17 -0.77
C ALA A 40 -31.26 11.51 0.62
N ALA A 41 -30.04 11.12 1.01
CA ALA A 41 -29.77 10.60 2.35
C ALA A 41 -30.14 11.60 3.45
N PHE A 42 -29.70 12.86 3.33
CA PHE A 42 -30.10 13.94 4.25
C PHE A 42 -31.63 14.15 4.29
N MET A 43 -32.28 14.09 3.14
CA MET A 43 -33.73 14.28 3.03
C MET A 43 -34.54 13.11 3.61
N ALA A 44 -33.92 11.96 3.88
CA ALA A 44 -34.55 10.82 4.53
C ALA A 44 -34.74 11.00 6.05
N SER A 45 -34.28 12.12 6.62
CA SER A 45 -34.48 12.47 8.03
C SER A 45 -35.95 12.27 8.49
N PRO A 46 -36.20 11.64 9.64
CA PRO A 46 -35.23 11.29 10.69
C PRO A 46 -34.42 10.01 10.44
N ASN A 47 -34.68 9.29 9.34
CA ASN A 47 -34.01 8.02 9.00
C ASN A 47 -32.83 8.26 8.03
N ASP A 48 -31.98 9.25 8.32
CA ASP A 48 -30.80 9.57 7.52
C ASP A 48 -29.80 8.39 7.58
N PRO A 49 -29.53 7.68 6.46
CA PRO A 49 -28.67 6.50 6.46
C PRO A 49 -27.17 6.84 6.48
N ALA A 50 -26.82 8.10 6.17
CA ALA A 50 -25.45 8.51 5.87
C ALA A 50 -24.85 9.39 6.97
N HIS A 51 -25.66 9.99 7.83
CA HIS A 51 -25.19 10.94 8.85
C HIS A 51 -25.84 10.69 10.20
N ARG A 52 -25.27 11.32 11.24
CA ARG A 52 -25.81 11.41 12.59
C ARG A 52 -26.09 10.07 13.23
N GLY A 53 -25.48 9.00 12.75
CA GLY A 53 -25.63 7.64 13.25
C GLY A 53 -24.44 6.76 12.89
N PRO A 54 -24.39 5.54 13.42
CA PRO A 54 -23.25 4.64 13.31
C PRO A 54 -22.71 4.42 11.90
N ALA A 55 -23.61 4.29 10.91
CA ALA A 55 -23.23 4.13 9.50
C ALA A 55 -22.54 5.36 8.85
N PHE A 56 -22.38 6.49 9.52
CA PHE A 56 -21.70 7.66 8.95
C PHE A 56 -20.36 7.31 8.27
N LEU A 57 -19.50 6.57 8.95
CA LEU A 57 -18.19 6.18 8.43
C LEU A 57 -18.26 5.13 7.31
N PRO A 58 -18.92 3.96 7.49
CA PRO A 58 -19.00 2.95 6.43
C PRO A 58 -19.78 3.43 5.20
N TRP A 59 -20.83 4.25 5.37
CA TRP A 59 -21.59 4.80 4.25
C TRP A 59 -20.71 5.69 3.38
N HIS A 60 -19.93 6.59 3.99
CA HIS A 60 -19.03 7.47 3.25
C HIS A 60 -17.84 6.70 2.65
N ARG A 61 -17.34 5.64 3.29
CA ARG A 61 -16.33 4.75 2.72
C ARG A 61 -16.81 4.08 1.43
N GLU A 62 -18.00 3.50 1.46
CA GLU A 62 -18.63 2.91 0.26
C GLU A 62 -18.88 3.95 -0.83
N TYR A 63 -19.39 5.12 -0.43
CA TYR A 63 -19.66 6.24 -1.33
C TYR A 63 -18.39 6.75 -2.02
N LEU A 64 -17.29 6.90 -1.28
CA LEU A 64 -15.97 7.22 -1.83
C LEU A 64 -15.49 6.13 -2.78
N ARG A 65 -15.63 4.85 -2.43
CA ARG A 65 -15.16 3.77 -3.29
C ARG A 65 -15.91 3.72 -4.62
N ARG A 66 -17.23 3.91 -4.62
CA ARG A 66 -18.02 4.01 -5.85
C ARG A 66 -17.63 5.21 -6.71
N PHE A 67 -17.39 6.36 -6.09
CA PHE A 67 -16.91 7.54 -6.81
C PHE A 67 -15.53 7.30 -7.43
N GLU A 68 -14.60 6.72 -6.68
CA GLU A 68 -13.26 6.37 -7.17
C GLU A 68 -13.32 5.38 -8.33
N LEU A 69 -14.14 4.33 -8.24
CA LEU A 69 -14.34 3.38 -9.32
C LEU A 69 -14.89 4.06 -10.58
N ALA A 70 -15.83 5.01 -10.43
CA ALA A 70 -16.35 5.78 -11.55
C ALA A 70 -15.28 6.67 -12.21
N LEU A 71 -14.39 7.28 -11.42
CA LEU A 71 -13.22 8.00 -11.95
C LEU A 71 -12.26 7.04 -12.66
N GLN A 72 -12.04 5.83 -12.11
CA GLN A 72 -11.15 4.81 -12.68
C GLN A 72 -11.67 4.22 -13.99
N GLN A 73 -12.98 4.26 -14.24
CA GLN A 73 -13.54 3.96 -15.57
C GLN A 73 -13.15 5.00 -16.63
N ILE A 74 -12.86 6.23 -16.22
CA ILE A 74 -12.41 7.31 -17.11
C ILE A 74 -10.88 7.30 -17.25
N ASP A 75 -10.17 7.20 -16.13
CA ASP A 75 -8.72 7.09 -16.06
C ASP A 75 -8.30 6.12 -14.95
N PRO A 76 -7.84 4.89 -15.30
CA PRO A 76 -7.46 3.87 -14.33
C PRO A 76 -6.32 4.26 -13.37
N SER A 77 -5.57 5.33 -13.66
CA SER A 77 -4.49 5.82 -12.79
C SER A 77 -4.97 6.72 -11.65
N VAL A 78 -6.24 7.14 -11.68
CA VAL A 78 -6.79 8.08 -10.70
C VAL A 78 -7.23 7.37 -9.42
N SER A 79 -6.80 7.91 -8.28
CA SER A 79 -7.35 7.64 -6.95
C SER A 79 -7.83 8.95 -6.33
N ILE A 80 -8.74 8.88 -5.36
CA ILE A 80 -9.17 10.08 -4.63
C ILE A 80 -8.02 10.52 -3.69
N PRO A 81 -7.51 11.76 -3.80
CA PRO A 81 -6.56 12.27 -2.82
C PRO A 81 -7.28 12.69 -1.54
N TYR A 82 -6.58 12.70 -0.41
CA TYR A 82 -7.12 13.25 0.83
C TYR A 82 -6.57 14.64 1.12
N TRP A 83 -7.41 15.49 1.71
CA TRP A 83 -7.00 16.80 2.21
C TRP A 83 -6.72 16.72 3.71
N ASP A 84 -5.43 16.68 4.06
CA ASP A 84 -5.02 16.80 5.46
C ASP A 84 -5.05 18.26 5.93
N TRP A 85 -6.23 18.69 6.38
CA TRP A 85 -6.44 20.01 6.94
C TRP A 85 -5.77 20.23 8.31
N THR A 86 -5.13 19.22 8.93
CA THR A 86 -4.30 19.48 10.12
C THR A 86 -2.99 20.18 9.75
N VAL A 87 -2.52 19.95 8.52
CA VAL A 87 -1.29 20.53 7.93
C VAL A 87 -1.65 21.65 6.95
N ASP A 88 -2.43 21.36 5.92
CA ASP A 88 -2.81 22.29 4.85
C ASP A 88 -4.06 23.09 5.24
N ARG A 89 -3.90 23.95 6.25
CA ARG A 89 -4.99 24.67 6.94
C ARG A 89 -5.25 26.11 6.48
N THR A 90 -4.59 26.57 5.44
CA THR A 90 -4.68 27.98 5.02
C THR A 90 -5.32 28.13 3.64
N ALA A 91 -5.91 29.30 3.37
CA ALA A 91 -6.42 29.65 2.05
C ALA A 91 -5.34 29.70 0.96
N GLY A 92 -4.06 29.71 1.34
CA GLY A 92 -2.90 29.68 0.42
C GLY A 92 -2.32 28.29 0.18
N ALA A 93 -2.91 27.22 0.73
CA ALA A 93 -2.44 25.86 0.50
C ALA A 93 -2.51 25.49 -1.00
N SER A 94 -1.61 24.61 -1.44
CA SER A 94 -1.53 24.16 -2.85
C SER A 94 -2.80 23.43 -3.32
N LEU A 95 -3.67 23.04 -2.39
CA LEU A 95 -5.01 22.52 -2.64
C LEU A 95 -5.86 23.53 -3.42
N TRP A 96 -5.82 24.80 -3.01
CA TRP A 96 -6.67 25.89 -3.50
C TRP A 96 -6.08 26.62 -4.71
N ALA A 97 -4.99 26.09 -5.28
CA ALA A 97 -4.36 26.66 -6.46
C ALA A 97 -5.27 26.53 -7.70
N ALA A 98 -5.06 27.42 -8.68
CA ALA A 98 -5.85 27.48 -9.90
C ALA A 98 -5.69 26.25 -10.82
N ASN A 99 -4.68 25.41 -10.59
CA ASN A 99 -4.50 24.13 -11.29
C ASN A 99 -5.13 22.93 -10.54
N PHE A 100 -5.82 23.16 -9.41
CA PHE A 100 -6.45 22.09 -8.65
C PHE A 100 -7.87 22.44 -8.18
N MET A 101 -8.13 22.73 -6.90
CA MET A 101 -9.52 22.98 -6.45
C MET A 101 -10.04 24.39 -6.76
N GLY A 102 -9.16 25.34 -7.11
CA GLY A 102 -9.54 26.75 -7.18
C GLY A 102 -9.71 27.39 -5.79
N GLY A 103 -9.73 28.72 -5.76
CA GLY A 103 -9.65 29.49 -4.52
C GLY A 103 -10.97 29.68 -3.78
N ASN A 104 -10.96 30.68 -2.88
CA ASN A 104 -12.13 31.13 -2.13
C ASN A 104 -13.18 31.82 -3.03
N GLY A 105 -14.38 31.99 -2.51
CA GLY A 105 -15.42 32.80 -3.14
C GLY A 105 -15.08 34.30 -3.14
N ALA A 106 -15.49 34.99 -4.20
CA ALA A 106 -15.29 36.42 -4.38
C ALA A 106 -16.59 37.24 -4.19
N GLY A 107 -16.45 38.44 -3.64
CA GLY A 107 -17.53 39.41 -3.52
C GLY A 107 -18.71 38.95 -2.65
N ALA A 108 -19.84 39.63 -2.78
CA ALA A 108 -21.06 39.33 -2.01
C ALA A 108 -21.69 37.98 -2.39
N SER A 109 -21.51 37.53 -3.64
CA SER A 109 -22.02 36.24 -4.13
C SER A 109 -21.22 35.05 -3.62
N ARG A 110 -20.01 35.26 -3.09
CA ARG A 110 -19.09 34.20 -2.64
C ARG A 110 -18.80 33.18 -3.74
N GLN A 111 -18.89 33.60 -5.00
CA GLN A 111 -18.70 32.73 -6.17
C GLN A 111 -17.22 32.37 -6.33
N VAL A 112 -16.92 31.09 -6.55
CA VAL A 112 -15.58 30.66 -6.92
C VAL A 112 -15.26 31.14 -8.34
N THR A 113 -14.17 31.90 -8.49
CA THR A 113 -13.79 32.58 -9.74
C THR A 113 -12.46 32.09 -10.32
N THR A 114 -11.78 31.17 -9.64
CA THR A 114 -10.50 30.60 -10.08
C THR A 114 -10.55 29.09 -10.08
N GLY A 115 -9.69 28.46 -10.88
CA GLY A 115 -9.60 27.01 -10.95
C GLY A 115 -10.54 26.35 -11.95
N PRO A 116 -10.40 25.03 -12.14
CA PRO A 116 -11.15 24.25 -13.14
C PRO A 116 -12.67 24.19 -12.86
N PHE A 117 -13.08 24.42 -11.62
CA PHE A 117 -14.47 24.33 -11.16
C PHE A 117 -15.16 25.71 -11.04
N ALA A 118 -14.51 26.79 -11.51
CA ALA A 118 -15.14 28.10 -11.58
C ALA A 118 -16.23 28.11 -12.66
N PHE A 119 -17.36 28.78 -12.39
CA PHE A 119 -18.49 28.83 -13.33
C PHE A 119 -18.14 29.40 -14.70
N SER A 120 -17.14 30.28 -14.76
CA SER A 120 -16.65 30.90 -16.01
C SER A 120 -16.02 29.92 -16.99
N THR A 121 -15.66 28.70 -16.57
CA THR A 121 -15.16 27.66 -17.49
C THR A 121 -16.28 27.10 -18.37
N GLY A 122 -17.54 27.21 -17.95
CA GLY A 122 -18.68 26.56 -18.60
C GLY A 122 -18.76 25.05 -18.37
N GLU A 123 -17.85 24.48 -17.58
CA GLU A 123 -17.73 23.03 -17.37
C GLU A 123 -18.18 22.59 -15.97
N TRP A 124 -18.55 23.54 -15.09
CA TRP A 124 -18.96 23.27 -13.72
C TRP A 124 -20.22 24.06 -13.32
N THR A 125 -21.34 23.71 -13.94
CA THR A 125 -22.67 24.21 -13.54
C THR A 125 -23.31 23.26 -12.52
N LEU A 126 -23.78 23.82 -11.41
CA LEU A 126 -24.52 23.06 -10.40
C LEU A 126 -25.96 22.86 -10.87
N THR A 127 -26.38 21.60 -10.95
CA THR A 127 -27.67 21.15 -11.51
C THR A 127 -28.54 20.47 -10.46
N VAL A 128 -27.90 19.84 -9.46
CA VAL A 128 -28.57 19.26 -8.29
C VAL A 128 -28.44 20.24 -7.13
N LEU A 129 -29.54 20.94 -6.83
CA LEU A 129 -29.60 21.98 -5.80
C LEU A 129 -30.48 21.57 -4.62
N ASP A 130 -30.23 22.15 -3.45
CA ASP A 130 -31.09 21.96 -2.27
C ASP A 130 -32.48 22.60 -2.48
N PRO A 131 -33.52 22.14 -1.77
CA PRO A 131 -34.85 22.74 -1.87
C PRO A 131 -34.83 24.25 -1.61
N GLY A 132 -35.27 25.03 -2.60
CA GLY A 132 -35.33 26.50 -2.52
C GLY A 132 -34.04 27.22 -2.94
N ASP A 133 -32.96 26.50 -3.24
CA ASP A 133 -31.75 27.10 -3.80
C ASP A 133 -31.89 27.32 -5.32
N THR A 134 -31.31 28.41 -5.80
CA THR A 134 -31.30 28.83 -7.22
C THR A 134 -29.89 29.15 -7.71
N ILE A 135 -28.87 29.03 -6.86
CA ILE A 135 -27.49 29.32 -7.21
C ILE A 135 -26.90 28.14 -7.98
N THR A 136 -26.55 28.35 -9.25
CA THR A 136 -26.05 27.32 -10.16
C THR A 136 -24.53 27.30 -10.31
N PHE A 137 -23.81 28.02 -9.43
CA PHE A 137 -22.36 28.10 -9.43
C PHE A 137 -21.78 27.75 -8.08
N LEU A 138 -20.54 27.25 -8.08
CA LEU A 138 -19.82 26.91 -6.85
C LEU A 138 -19.59 28.15 -5.98
N THR A 139 -19.88 28.04 -4.68
CA THR A 139 -19.62 29.08 -3.68
C THR A 139 -18.75 28.58 -2.54
N ARG A 140 -17.87 29.44 -2.02
CA ARG A 140 -16.98 29.16 -0.87
C ARG A 140 -16.80 30.40 -0.01
N ALA A 141 -16.58 30.23 1.29
CA ALA A 141 -16.33 31.32 2.22
C ALA A 141 -15.38 30.87 3.35
N PHE A 142 -14.10 30.72 3.01
CA PHE A 142 -13.07 30.17 3.90
C PHE A 142 -13.04 30.85 5.27
N GLY A 143 -13.19 30.04 6.33
CA GLY A 143 -13.10 30.47 7.72
C GLY A 143 -14.25 31.34 8.23
N ALA A 144 -15.27 31.63 7.41
CA ALA A 144 -16.36 32.53 7.80
C ALA A 144 -17.30 31.93 8.85
N MET A 145 -17.42 30.61 8.91
CA MET A 145 -18.36 29.88 9.76
C MET A 145 -17.68 28.93 10.76
N GLY A 146 -16.35 28.78 10.71
CA GLY A 146 -15.66 27.81 11.55
C GLY A 146 -14.14 27.82 11.33
N SER A 147 -13.44 27.01 12.12
CA SER A 147 -11.98 26.79 12.02
C SER A 147 -11.70 25.33 11.73
N LEU A 148 -10.67 25.05 10.92
CA LEU A 148 -10.25 23.68 10.65
C LEU A 148 -9.76 23.00 11.94
N PRO A 149 -10.03 21.70 12.14
CA PRO A 149 -9.56 20.98 13.32
C PRO A 149 -8.03 20.87 13.37
N THR A 150 -7.47 20.86 14.59
CA THR A 150 -6.02 20.76 14.81
C THR A 150 -5.57 19.30 14.92
N GLN A 151 -4.27 19.03 14.76
CA GLN A 151 -3.73 17.68 15.00
C GLN A 151 -4.07 17.20 16.41
N SER A 152 -3.89 18.06 17.43
CA SER A 152 -4.28 17.73 18.81
C SER A 152 -5.77 17.37 18.97
N ALA A 153 -6.67 18.01 18.21
CA ALA A 153 -8.09 17.66 18.23
C ALA A 153 -8.35 16.28 17.59
N VAL A 154 -7.63 15.96 16.50
CA VAL A 154 -7.66 14.65 15.85
C VAL A 154 -7.13 13.57 16.79
N ASP A 155 -5.97 13.78 17.41
CA ASP A 155 -5.38 12.83 18.37
C ASP A 155 -6.33 12.58 19.54
N ALA A 156 -6.97 13.63 20.06
CA ALA A 156 -7.98 13.50 21.10
C ALA A 156 -9.23 12.74 20.64
N ALA A 157 -9.63 12.87 19.37
CA ALA A 157 -10.74 12.11 18.81
C ALA A 157 -10.39 10.63 18.65
N LYS A 158 -9.18 10.31 18.17
CA LYS A 158 -8.73 8.92 17.98
C LYS A 158 -8.57 8.13 19.29
N ASN A 159 -8.41 8.82 20.43
CA ASN A 159 -8.38 8.20 21.75
C ASN A 159 -9.77 7.87 22.33
N VAL A 160 -10.86 8.22 21.63
CA VAL A 160 -12.22 7.88 22.08
C VAL A 160 -12.53 6.44 21.70
N VAL A 161 -12.98 5.67 22.70
CA VAL A 161 -13.53 4.33 22.54
C VAL A 161 -14.83 4.23 23.35
N PRO A 162 -15.79 3.39 22.94
CA PRO A 162 -15.78 2.51 21.77
C PRO A 162 -16.12 3.24 20.44
N TYR A 163 -16.25 2.48 19.33
CA TYR A 163 -16.62 3.00 18.00
C TYR A 163 -17.81 3.98 18.05
N ASP A 164 -18.92 3.59 18.68
CA ASP A 164 -20.07 4.46 18.93
C ASP A 164 -20.75 4.05 20.25
N SER A 165 -21.65 4.87 20.78
CA SER A 165 -22.44 4.56 21.96
C SER A 165 -23.92 4.85 21.76
N SER A 166 -24.76 4.20 22.57
CA SER A 166 -26.18 4.52 22.70
C SER A 166 -26.38 6.02 22.97
N PRO A 167 -27.37 6.68 22.34
CA PRO A 167 -28.50 6.12 21.61
C PRO A 167 -28.29 5.93 20.10
N TRP A 168 -27.04 5.75 19.64
CA TRP A 168 -26.71 5.46 18.23
C TRP A 168 -27.20 6.53 17.27
N ASN A 169 -27.11 7.79 17.70
CA ASN A 169 -27.52 8.93 16.89
C ASN A 169 -26.69 10.18 17.23
N SER A 170 -27.14 11.38 16.82
CA SER A 170 -26.44 12.64 17.11
C SER A 170 -26.33 12.97 18.60
N ASN A 171 -27.14 12.33 19.46
CA ASN A 171 -27.11 12.49 20.91
C ASN A 171 -26.11 11.55 21.61
N SER A 172 -25.44 10.65 20.88
CA SER A 172 -24.36 9.82 21.42
C SER A 172 -23.26 10.72 21.99
N SER A 173 -22.78 10.46 23.21
CA SER A 173 -21.80 11.37 23.83
C SER A 173 -20.48 11.36 23.05
N THR A 174 -19.98 12.54 22.67
CA THR A 174 -18.66 12.67 22.01
C THR A 174 -17.48 12.25 22.89
N SER A 175 -17.69 11.95 24.18
CA SER A 175 -16.67 11.39 25.06
C SER A 175 -16.62 9.86 25.05
N THR A 176 -17.65 9.20 24.52
CA THR A 176 -17.80 7.73 24.51
C THR A 176 -18.29 7.21 23.14
N SER A 177 -18.18 8.02 22.10
CA SER A 177 -18.52 7.67 20.72
C SER A 177 -17.45 8.26 19.82
N PHE A 178 -16.56 7.41 19.32
CA PHE A 178 -15.58 7.81 18.33
C PHE A 178 -16.27 8.38 17.09
N ARG A 179 -17.27 7.67 16.56
CA ARG A 179 -18.06 8.09 15.39
C ARG A 179 -18.62 9.50 15.58
N ASN A 180 -19.33 9.78 16.68
CA ASN A 180 -19.93 11.10 16.88
C ASN A 180 -18.87 12.17 17.21
N ARG A 181 -17.76 11.81 17.85
CA ARG A 181 -16.63 12.73 18.06
C ARG A 181 -16.00 13.13 16.72
N LEU A 182 -15.74 12.16 15.85
CA LEU A 182 -15.18 12.39 14.52
C LEU A 182 -16.17 13.18 13.65
N GLU A 183 -17.46 12.82 13.65
CA GLU A 183 -18.49 13.54 12.88
C GLU A 183 -18.67 15.00 13.37
N ALA A 184 -18.97 15.19 14.67
CA ALA A 184 -19.38 16.48 15.19
C ALA A 184 -18.23 17.46 15.45
N VAL A 185 -17.05 16.97 15.84
CA VAL A 185 -15.93 17.81 16.29
C VAL A 185 -14.81 17.91 15.26
N ILE A 186 -14.73 16.98 14.32
CA ILE A 186 -13.64 16.92 13.34
C ILE A 186 -14.15 17.15 11.91
N HIS A 187 -15.12 16.37 11.45
CA HIS A 187 -15.71 16.48 10.10
C HIS A 187 -16.50 17.79 9.92
N ASN A 188 -17.48 18.07 10.78
CA ASN A 188 -18.36 19.23 10.62
C ASN A 188 -17.60 20.57 10.50
N PRO A 189 -16.54 20.84 11.30
CA PRO A 189 -15.73 22.04 11.12
C PRO A 189 -15.02 22.15 9.76
N GLY A 190 -14.71 21.04 9.09
CA GLY A 190 -14.17 21.04 7.72
C GLY A 190 -15.17 21.61 6.72
N HIS A 191 -16.41 21.10 6.73
CA HIS A 191 -17.52 21.66 5.96
C HIS A 191 -17.76 23.15 6.28
N MET A 192 -17.80 23.51 7.57
CA MET A 192 -18.00 24.89 8.03
C MET A 192 -16.87 25.83 7.61
N TRP A 193 -15.63 25.37 7.63
CA TRP A 193 -14.51 26.20 7.21
C TRP A 193 -14.56 26.49 5.72
N VAL A 194 -14.87 25.51 4.87
CA VAL A 194 -15.00 25.77 3.42
C VAL A 194 -16.18 26.70 3.14
N GLY A 195 -17.32 26.46 3.79
CA GLY A 195 -18.53 27.25 3.64
C GLY A 195 -19.18 27.10 2.25
N GLY A 196 -20.17 27.95 1.96
CA GLY A 196 -20.84 27.96 0.66
C GLY A 196 -21.45 26.60 0.30
N SER A 197 -21.14 26.09 -0.89
CA SER A 197 -21.68 24.82 -1.38
C SER A 197 -21.33 23.64 -0.48
N MET A 198 -20.18 23.65 0.23
CA MET A 198 -19.83 22.59 1.20
C MET A 198 -20.77 22.54 2.43
N MET A 199 -21.62 23.54 2.68
CA MET A 199 -22.57 23.49 3.80
C MET A 199 -23.93 22.90 3.43
N ALA A 200 -24.18 22.66 2.14
CA ALA A 200 -25.45 22.17 1.63
C ALA A 200 -25.59 20.65 1.83
N MET A 201 -26.83 20.15 1.77
CA MET A 201 -27.08 18.70 1.62
C MET A 201 -26.49 18.21 0.29
N SER A 202 -26.51 19.07 -0.73
CA SER A 202 -25.81 18.90 -2.01
C SER A 202 -24.32 19.26 -1.96
N SER A 203 -23.67 19.17 -0.79
CA SER A 203 -22.23 19.51 -0.62
C SER A 203 -21.25 18.82 -1.59
N PRO A 204 -21.50 17.60 -2.12
CA PRO A 204 -20.68 17.05 -3.18
C PRO A 204 -20.60 17.90 -4.46
N ASN A 205 -21.43 18.94 -4.63
CA ASN A 205 -21.27 19.94 -5.69
C ASN A 205 -19.88 20.63 -5.67
N ASP A 206 -19.23 20.69 -4.51
CA ASP A 206 -17.83 21.10 -4.40
C ASP A 206 -16.91 19.87 -4.46
N PRO A 207 -16.00 19.74 -5.44
CA PRO A 207 -15.08 18.62 -5.53
C PRO A 207 -14.20 18.41 -4.30
N VAL A 208 -13.99 19.43 -3.45
CA VAL A 208 -13.24 19.26 -2.21
C VAL A 208 -13.98 18.39 -1.17
N PHE A 209 -15.28 18.15 -1.35
CA PHE A 209 -16.06 17.17 -0.58
C PHE A 209 -15.35 15.82 -0.53
N TRP A 210 -14.95 15.32 -1.71
CA TRP A 210 -14.32 14.01 -1.86
C TRP A 210 -12.99 13.95 -1.13
N LEU A 211 -12.19 15.01 -1.20
CA LEU A 211 -10.89 15.10 -0.53
C LEU A 211 -11.04 15.23 0.99
N HIS A 212 -12.08 15.95 1.45
CA HIS A 212 -12.40 16.09 2.87
C HIS A 212 -12.83 14.74 3.46
N HIS A 213 -13.80 14.06 2.83
CA HIS A 213 -14.29 12.75 3.26
C HIS A 213 -13.24 11.66 3.13
N CYS A 214 -12.37 11.73 2.13
CA CYS A 214 -11.22 10.84 2.01
C CYS A 214 -10.26 10.99 3.21
N ASN A 215 -10.11 12.19 3.79
CA ASN A 215 -9.34 12.37 5.02
C ASN A 215 -10.09 11.84 6.25
N ILE A 216 -11.43 11.96 6.31
CA ILE A 216 -12.22 11.36 7.39
C ILE A 216 -12.12 9.83 7.37
N ASP A 217 -12.20 9.22 6.19
CA ASP A 217 -12.02 7.79 6.00
C ASP A 217 -10.62 7.31 6.41
N ARG A 218 -9.59 8.07 6.04
CA ARG A 218 -8.20 7.84 6.48
C ARG A 218 -8.06 7.86 8.01
N LEU A 219 -8.68 8.83 8.68
CA LEU A 219 -8.67 8.91 10.14
C LEU A 219 -9.42 7.74 10.80
N TRP A 220 -10.47 7.22 10.16
CA TRP A 220 -11.12 6.00 10.62
C TRP A 220 -10.22 4.77 10.47
N ALA A 221 -9.54 4.61 9.32
CA ALA A 221 -8.55 3.54 9.14
C ALA A 221 -7.42 3.61 10.17
N GLU A 222 -6.89 4.81 10.46
CA GLU A 222 -5.92 5.00 11.53
C GLU A 222 -6.47 4.59 12.91
N TRP A 223 -7.71 4.95 13.23
CA TRP A 223 -8.35 4.58 14.48
C TRP A 223 -8.53 3.06 14.61
N GLN A 224 -8.91 2.38 13.52
CA GLN A 224 -9.05 0.90 13.50
C GLN A 224 -7.70 0.23 13.80
N ARG A 225 -6.61 0.74 13.21
CA ARG A 225 -5.24 0.25 13.47
C ARG A 225 -4.77 0.54 14.90
N GLU A 226 -5.11 1.72 15.44
CA GLU A 226 -4.73 2.13 16.80
C GLU A 226 -5.58 1.45 17.89
N ASN A 227 -6.76 0.92 17.54
CA ASN A 227 -7.72 0.29 18.45
C ASN A 227 -8.20 -1.08 17.91
N PRO A 228 -7.31 -2.07 17.71
CA PRO A 228 -7.63 -3.32 17.01
C PRO A 228 -8.64 -4.21 17.76
N THR A 229 -8.89 -3.95 19.05
CA THR A 229 -9.89 -4.68 19.85
C THR A 229 -11.28 -4.07 19.76
N GLU A 230 -11.42 -2.88 19.17
CA GLU A 230 -12.69 -2.18 19.07
C GLU A 230 -13.44 -2.61 17.81
N ASN A 231 -14.66 -3.11 18.01
CA ASN A 231 -15.54 -3.50 16.92
C ASN A 231 -16.47 -2.35 16.53
N TYR A 232 -16.98 -2.40 15.30
CA TYR A 232 -18.11 -1.55 14.91
C TYR A 232 -19.29 -1.77 15.88
N LEU A 233 -19.89 -0.67 16.31
CA LEU A 233 -21.10 -0.66 17.11
C LEU A 233 -22.15 0.21 16.41
N PRO A 234 -23.44 -0.17 16.46
CA PRO A 234 -24.00 -1.26 17.23
C PRO A 234 -23.93 -2.62 16.52
N PRO A 235 -23.94 -3.74 17.26
CA PRO A 235 -24.14 -5.07 16.69
C PRO A 235 -25.48 -5.17 15.95
N SER A 236 -25.57 -6.12 15.03
CA SER A 236 -26.78 -6.40 14.26
C SER A 236 -27.97 -6.73 15.16
N GLY A 237 -29.15 -6.23 14.80
CA GLY A 237 -30.39 -6.44 15.56
C GLY A 237 -30.50 -5.65 16.87
N THR A 238 -29.62 -4.68 17.13
CA THR A 238 -29.72 -3.82 18.31
C THR A 238 -31.05 -3.04 18.31
N PRO A 239 -31.91 -3.17 19.33
CA PRO A 239 -33.21 -2.50 19.36
C PRO A 239 -33.12 -0.97 19.33
N GLY A 240 -34.00 -0.33 18.56
CA GLY A 240 -34.10 1.14 18.47
C GLY A 240 -33.05 1.81 17.58
N VAL A 241 -32.20 1.02 16.91
CA VAL A 241 -31.29 1.50 15.87
C VAL A 241 -32.06 1.67 14.56
N VAL A 242 -31.87 2.80 13.89
CA VAL A 242 -32.46 3.06 12.57
C VAL A 242 -31.88 2.06 11.56
N ALA A 243 -32.73 1.51 10.69
CA ALA A 243 -32.30 0.57 9.65
C ALA A 243 -31.20 1.18 8.77
N GLY A 244 -30.16 0.39 8.50
CA GLY A 244 -28.98 0.82 7.75
C GLY A 244 -27.79 1.20 8.64
N HIS A 245 -27.99 1.31 9.96
CA HIS A 245 -26.90 1.58 10.91
C HIS A 245 -26.41 0.34 11.67
N GLY A 246 -27.17 -0.76 11.71
CA GLY A 246 -26.70 -2.02 12.28
C GLY A 246 -25.56 -2.63 11.47
N LEU A 247 -24.67 -3.40 12.12
CA LEU A 247 -23.47 -3.97 11.50
C LEU A 247 -23.74 -4.75 10.18
N ASP A 248 -24.84 -5.50 10.12
CA ASP A 248 -25.28 -6.29 8.96
C ASP A 248 -26.45 -5.67 8.20
N ASP A 249 -26.85 -4.44 8.54
CA ASP A 249 -27.94 -3.77 7.84
C ASP A 249 -27.46 -3.31 6.46
N PRO A 250 -28.21 -3.58 5.38
CA PRO A 250 -27.97 -2.94 4.07
C PRO A 250 -28.02 -1.42 4.19
N MET A 251 -27.02 -0.73 3.66
CA MET A 251 -26.95 0.74 3.67
C MET A 251 -27.72 1.33 2.48
N PRO A 252 -28.81 2.09 2.69
CA PRO A 252 -29.50 2.77 1.59
C PRO A 252 -28.60 3.83 0.92
N PRO A 253 -28.72 4.06 -0.40
CA PRO A 253 -29.76 3.55 -1.30
C PRO A 253 -29.40 2.22 -1.98
N TRP A 254 -28.35 1.54 -1.52
CA TRP A 254 -27.84 0.31 -2.13
C TRP A 254 -28.54 -0.95 -1.60
N ASP A 255 -29.55 -0.78 -0.76
CA ASP A 255 -30.30 -1.82 -0.06
C ASP A 255 -31.03 -2.79 -1.00
N ASN A 256 -31.28 -2.38 -2.24
CA ASN A 256 -31.95 -3.20 -3.26
C ASN A 256 -30.98 -3.85 -4.27
N GLU A 257 -29.68 -3.73 -4.06
CA GLU A 257 -28.68 -4.39 -4.90
C GLU A 257 -28.66 -5.91 -4.66
N THR A 258 -28.10 -6.68 -5.60
CA THR A 258 -27.99 -8.14 -5.46
C THR A 258 -27.13 -8.55 -4.27
N SER A 259 -26.12 -7.74 -3.96
CA SER A 259 -25.28 -7.87 -2.78
C SER A 259 -25.11 -6.49 -2.14
N PRO A 260 -26.08 -6.05 -1.33
CA PRO A 260 -26.04 -4.72 -0.73
C PRO A 260 -24.82 -4.54 0.19
N PRO A 261 -24.13 -3.40 0.12
CA PRO A 261 -23.09 -3.08 1.08
C PRO A 261 -23.70 -2.89 2.47
N THR A 262 -23.05 -3.47 3.47
CA THR A 262 -23.34 -3.30 4.89
C THR A 262 -22.13 -2.67 5.59
N PRO A 263 -22.27 -2.12 6.80
CA PRO A 263 -21.10 -1.69 7.58
C PRO A 263 -20.03 -2.76 7.67
N ARG A 264 -20.40 -4.04 7.88
CA ARG A 264 -19.46 -5.17 7.91
C ARG A 264 -18.62 -5.26 6.63
N SER A 265 -19.24 -5.12 5.47
CA SER A 265 -18.58 -5.34 4.18
C SER A 265 -17.49 -4.31 3.84
N VAL A 266 -17.45 -3.19 4.56
CA VAL A 266 -16.52 -2.09 4.32
C VAL A 266 -15.61 -1.78 5.52
N LEU A 267 -15.64 -2.60 6.58
CA LEU A 267 -14.78 -2.38 7.75
C LEU A 267 -13.29 -2.46 7.39
N ASP A 268 -12.93 -3.41 6.53
CA ASP A 268 -11.58 -3.52 5.99
C ASP A 268 -11.50 -2.76 4.66
N HIS A 269 -10.80 -1.63 4.64
CA HIS A 269 -10.62 -0.86 3.42
C HIS A 269 -9.66 -1.55 2.43
N HIS A 270 -8.77 -2.43 2.89
CA HIS A 270 -7.91 -3.21 1.99
C HIS A 270 -8.70 -4.19 1.14
N ALA A 271 -9.75 -4.80 1.71
CA ALA A 271 -10.70 -5.64 0.98
C ALA A 271 -11.46 -4.88 -0.12
N LEU A 272 -11.49 -3.54 -0.06
CA LEU A 272 -12.06 -2.67 -1.10
C LEU A 272 -11.04 -2.27 -2.17
N ASP A 273 -9.83 -2.83 -2.15
CA ASP A 273 -8.75 -2.60 -3.11
C ASP A 273 -8.19 -1.16 -3.12
N TYR A 274 -8.04 -0.54 -1.94
CA TYR A 274 -7.29 0.72 -1.79
C TYR A 274 -6.48 0.81 -0.48
N THR A 275 -5.50 1.70 -0.45
CA THR A 275 -4.66 2.06 0.72
C THR A 275 -4.42 3.57 0.78
N TYR A 276 -3.88 4.06 1.91
CA TYR A 276 -3.38 5.42 2.02
C TYR A 276 -1.86 5.49 1.86
N ASP A 277 -1.31 6.59 1.33
CA ASP A 277 0.15 6.75 1.17
C ASP A 277 0.92 6.91 2.49
N ASN A 278 0.22 7.33 3.55
CA ASN A 278 0.74 7.47 4.90
C ASN A 278 0.34 6.30 5.81
N GLU A 279 -0.41 5.33 5.28
CA GLU A 279 -0.58 4.05 5.93
C GLU A 279 0.78 3.38 5.87
N GLU A 280 1.45 3.29 7.02
CA GLU A 280 2.51 2.29 7.17
C GLU A 280 1.89 1.01 6.63
N ALA A 281 2.50 0.42 5.59
CA ALA A 281 2.00 -0.79 4.99
C ALA A 281 1.59 -1.69 6.15
N VAL A 282 0.29 -2.02 6.24
CA VAL A 282 -0.20 -2.92 7.28
C VAL A 282 0.49 -4.24 6.97
N SER A 283 1.68 -4.39 7.55
CA SER A 283 2.21 -5.67 7.86
C SER A 283 1.14 -6.29 8.73
N PRO A 284 0.67 -7.51 8.43
CA PRO A 284 0.30 -8.37 9.55
C PRO A 284 1.49 -8.27 10.51
N GLU A 285 1.25 -7.96 11.79
CA GLU A 285 2.32 -7.85 12.79
C GLU A 285 3.19 -9.10 12.62
N ALA A 286 4.36 -8.91 12.01
CA ALA A 286 5.02 -10.01 11.35
C ALA A 286 5.56 -10.93 12.44
N VAL A 287 4.93 -12.08 12.64
CA VAL A 287 5.20 -12.96 13.78
C VAL A 287 6.69 -13.29 13.79
N PRO A 288 7.43 -12.97 14.86
CA PRO A 288 8.87 -13.15 14.87
C PRO A 288 9.22 -14.64 14.90
N LEU A 289 9.97 -15.08 13.91
CA LEU A 289 10.61 -16.40 13.85
C LEU A 289 12.04 -16.29 14.38
N THR A 290 12.39 -17.24 15.23
CA THR A 290 13.78 -17.41 15.68
C THR A 290 14.48 -18.37 14.72
N ILE A 291 15.63 -17.97 14.19
CA ILE A 291 16.45 -18.82 13.32
C ILE A 291 16.88 -20.07 14.11
N ASP A 292 16.79 -21.24 13.46
CA ASP A 292 17.07 -22.58 14.00
C ASP A 292 16.14 -23.05 15.13
N ALA A 293 15.05 -22.33 15.40
CA ALA A 293 14.00 -22.81 16.28
C ALA A 293 13.11 -23.86 15.59
N PRO A 294 12.37 -24.68 16.36
CA PRO A 294 11.33 -25.55 15.81
C PRO A 294 10.32 -24.77 14.94
N ALA A 295 9.74 -25.45 13.95
CA ALA A 295 8.74 -24.85 13.07
C ALA A 295 7.54 -24.32 13.87
N ALA A 296 7.13 -23.08 13.58
CA ALA A 296 5.95 -22.45 14.16
C ALA A 296 4.70 -22.92 13.42
N SER A 297 3.74 -23.50 14.14
CA SER A 297 2.45 -23.91 13.57
C SER A 297 1.54 -22.70 13.34
N ALA A 298 0.84 -22.71 12.22
CA ALA A 298 -0.11 -21.67 11.82
C ALA A 298 -1.21 -22.24 10.91
N SER A 299 -2.13 -21.38 10.48
CA SER A 299 -3.18 -21.72 9.55
C SER A 299 -3.60 -20.51 8.75
N ILE A 300 -3.78 -20.69 7.44
CA ILE A 300 -4.61 -19.79 6.63
C ILE A 300 -6.05 -20.07 7.06
N GLY A 301 -6.60 -19.23 7.94
CA GLY A 301 -7.92 -19.34 8.53
C GLY A 301 -9.04 -18.75 7.67
N GLN A 302 -8.73 -17.85 6.74
CA GLN A 302 -9.68 -17.28 5.78
C GLN A 302 -9.13 -17.32 4.35
N ALA A 303 -10.05 -17.46 3.38
CA ALA A 303 -9.70 -17.41 1.96
C ALA A 303 -9.09 -16.04 1.61
N GLY A 304 -7.93 -16.05 0.96
CA GLY A 304 -7.21 -14.83 0.58
C GLY A 304 -6.38 -14.21 1.73
N GLU A 305 -6.39 -14.79 2.92
CA GLU A 305 -5.51 -14.38 4.02
C GLU A 305 -4.03 -14.57 3.67
N VAL A 306 -3.20 -13.66 4.19
CA VAL A 306 -1.75 -13.72 4.09
C VAL A 306 -1.17 -13.58 5.50
N ASP A 307 -0.51 -14.63 5.95
CA ASP A 307 0.27 -14.59 7.19
C ASP A 307 1.61 -13.90 6.92
N ALA A 308 2.05 -13.03 7.82
CA ALA A 308 3.39 -12.46 7.76
C ALA A 308 4.24 -12.86 8.97
N TYR A 309 5.51 -13.11 8.70
CA TYR A 309 6.54 -13.43 9.67
C TYR A 309 7.74 -12.51 9.50
N SER A 310 8.54 -12.35 10.55
CA SER A 310 9.81 -11.64 10.49
C SER A 310 10.94 -12.47 11.10
N PHE A 311 12.17 -12.29 10.64
CA PHE A 311 13.35 -12.86 11.30
C PHE A 311 14.56 -11.93 11.12
N VAL A 312 15.44 -11.91 12.13
CA VAL A 312 16.62 -11.03 12.13
C VAL A 312 17.86 -11.80 11.74
N VAL A 313 18.45 -11.43 10.61
CA VAL A 313 19.77 -11.90 10.19
C VAL A 313 20.82 -11.00 10.83
N SER A 314 21.57 -11.55 11.79
CA SER A 314 22.60 -10.79 12.52
C SER A 314 23.95 -10.73 11.79
N ALA A 315 24.20 -11.67 10.87
CA ALA A 315 25.41 -11.75 10.05
C ALA A 315 25.07 -12.30 8.67
N ALA A 316 25.81 -11.90 7.64
CA ALA A 316 25.57 -12.43 6.30
C ALA A 316 25.82 -13.95 6.24
N GLY A 317 24.95 -14.71 5.58
CA GLY A 317 24.99 -16.18 5.56
C GLY A 317 23.94 -16.81 4.65
N SER A 318 23.93 -18.14 4.56
CA SER A 318 22.89 -18.89 3.86
C SER A 318 21.74 -19.22 4.82
N TYR A 319 20.53 -18.91 4.39
CA TYR A 319 19.29 -19.09 5.14
C TYR A 319 18.26 -19.83 4.29
N VAL A 320 17.55 -20.74 4.94
CA VAL A 320 16.48 -21.56 4.36
C VAL A 320 15.18 -21.21 5.08
N VAL A 321 14.19 -20.73 4.34
CA VAL A 321 12.81 -20.58 4.77
C VAL A 321 12.00 -21.73 4.18
N GLU A 322 11.35 -22.51 5.02
CA GLU A 322 10.68 -23.75 4.60
C GLU A 322 9.35 -23.93 5.32
N THR A 323 8.31 -24.27 4.56
CA THR A 323 7.00 -24.67 5.10
C THR A 323 6.87 -26.18 5.18
N GLN A 324 5.99 -26.65 6.07
CA GLN A 324 5.68 -28.06 6.26
C GLN A 324 4.18 -28.22 6.50
N GLY A 325 3.60 -29.32 6.01
CA GLY A 325 2.19 -29.62 6.19
C GLY A 325 1.57 -30.24 4.95
N SER A 326 0.24 -30.37 4.98
CA SER A 326 -0.57 -30.88 3.87
C SER A 326 -1.21 -29.78 3.03
N THR A 327 -1.09 -28.51 3.45
CA THR A 327 -1.67 -27.36 2.76
C THR A 327 -0.69 -26.86 1.73
N ASP A 328 -1.16 -26.65 0.51
CA ASP A 328 -0.40 -26.08 -0.60
C ASP A 328 -0.32 -24.56 -0.44
N VAL A 329 0.87 -24.08 -0.08
CA VAL A 329 1.12 -22.67 0.27
C VAL A 329 2.19 -22.09 -0.65
N VAL A 330 2.14 -20.77 -0.84
CA VAL A 330 3.16 -19.99 -1.53
C VAL A 330 3.85 -19.10 -0.52
N VAL A 331 5.18 -19.11 -0.53
CA VAL A 331 6.02 -18.31 0.35
C VAL A 331 6.72 -17.23 -0.46
N GLY A 332 6.61 -15.97 -0.03
CA GLY A 332 7.41 -14.86 -0.53
C GLY A 332 8.37 -14.35 0.55
N LEU A 333 9.65 -14.14 0.19
CA LEU A 333 10.68 -13.57 1.05
C LEU A 333 10.94 -12.11 0.66
N TYR A 334 10.96 -11.21 1.64
CA TYR A 334 11.06 -9.76 1.48
C TYR A 334 12.16 -9.16 2.38
N GLY A 335 12.71 -8.02 2.01
CA GLY A 335 13.73 -7.29 2.79
C GLY A 335 14.99 -6.94 1.99
N PRO A 336 16.10 -6.59 2.69
CA PRO A 336 16.19 -6.36 4.14
C PRO A 336 15.52 -5.04 4.56
N ASN A 337 15.01 -5.00 5.80
CA ASN A 337 14.43 -3.85 6.50
C ASN A 337 13.24 -3.17 5.81
N ASP A 338 12.71 -3.80 4.75
CA ASP A 338 11.55 -3.35 4.00
C ASP A 338 10.72 -4.55 3.58
N MET A 339 9.51 -4.65 4.13
CA MET A 339 8.58 -5.76 3.86
C MET A 339 7.85 -5.66 2.52
N ALA A 340 8.01 -4.56 1.79
CA ALA A 340 7.42 -4.36 0.46
C ALA A 340 8.39 -4.80 -0.66
N VAL A 341 9.68 -4.94 -0.37
CA VAL A 341 10.70 -5.34 -1.35
C VAL A 341 10.79 -6.86 -1.43
N LEU A 342 10.15 -7.45 -2.45
CA LEU A 342 10.24 -8.89 -2.72
C LEU A 342 11.66 -9.26 -3.19
N ILE A 343 12.25 -10.26 -2.54
CA ILE A 343 13.51 -10.89 -2.94
C ILE A 343 13.23 -12.06 -3.88
N THR A 344 12.33 -12.96 -3.48
CA THR A 344 11.96 -14.16 -4.24
C THR A 344 10.69 -14.78 -3.67
N GLU A 345 10.05 -15.63 -4.45
CA GLU A 345 8.95 -16.50 -4.01
C GLU A 345 9.18 -17.95 -4.43
N ASP A 346 8.48 -18.87 -3.78
CA ASP A 346 8.49 -20.31 -4.06
C ASP A 346 7.17 -20.94 -3.59
N ASP A 347 6.72 -22.01 -4.25
CA ASP A 347 5.50 -22.75 -3.91
C ASP A 347 5.76 -24.25 -3.67
N ASP A 348 6.65 -24.90 -4.41
CA ASP A 348 6.78 -26.37 -4.39
C ASP A 348 8.20 -26.95 -4.28
N SER A 349 9.23 -26.15 -3.99
CA SER A 349 10.62 -26.64 -3.90
C SER A 349 10.95 -27.44 -2.62
N GLY A 350 9.99 -27.59 -1.71
CA GLY A 350 10.10 -28.34 -0.45
C GLY A 350 9.57 -29.77 -0.54
N ALA A 351 9.26 -30.37 0.62
CA ALA A 351 8.68 -31.71 0.65
C ALA A 351 7.21 -31.70 0.19
N ALA A 352 6.86 -32.54 -0.78
CA ALA A 352 5.54 -32.59 -1.40
C ALA A 352 5.15 -31.26 -2.09
N THR A 353 4.15 -30.55 -1.57
CA THR A 353 3.65 -29.26 -2.11
C THR A 353 4.01 -28.10 -1.18
N ASN A 354 5.08 -28.23 -0.41
CA ASN A 354 5.52 -27.17 0.48
C ASN A 354 6.61 -26.35 -0.19
N SER A 355 6.74 -25.09 0.21
CA SER A 355 7.72 -24.18 -0.34
C SER A 355 9.05 -24.25 0.43
N ARG A 356 10.17 -24.06 -0.28
CA ARG A 356 11.52 -24.00 0.27
C ARG A 356 12.36 -22.95 -0.46
N ILE A 357 12.60 -21.82 0.20
CA ILE A 357 13.49 -20.75 -0.28
C ILE A 357 14.85 -20.86 0.39
N GLU A 358 15.92 -21.03 -0.39
CA GLU A 358 17.31 -20.95 0.08
C GLU A 358 18.02 -19.72 -0.52
N ARG A 359 18.50 -18.80 0.33
CA ARG A 359 19.12 -17.54 -0.10
C ARG A 359 20.29 -17.13 0.80
N ASN A 360 21.30 -16.52 0.17
CA ASN A 360 22.32 -15.77 0.89
C ASN A 360 21.77 -14.39 1.25
N LEU A 361 21.68 -14.10 2.55
CA LEU A 361 21.11 -12.86 3.08
C LEU A 361 22.19 -12.05 3.80
N SER A 362 22.19 -10.73 3.65
CA SER A 362 23.01 -9.81 4.45
C SER A 362 22.37 -9.53 5.81
N ALA A 363 23.12 -8.95 6.75
CA ALA A 363 22.54 -8.53 8.03
C ALA A 363 21.37 -7.56 7.84
N GLY A 364 20.29 -7.76 8.59
CA GLY A 364 19.04 -7.01 8.49
C GLY A 364 17.83 -7.82 8.93
N THR A 365 16.68 -7.16 9.03
CA THR A 365 15.40 -7.81 9.28
C THR A 365 14.78 -8.24 7.96
N TYR A 366 14.32 -9.48 7.84
CA TYR A 366 13.63 -10.00 6.67
C TYR A 366 12.21 -10.38 7.04
N TYR A 367 11.34 -10.39 6.02
CA TYR A 367 9.92 -10.66 6.18
C TYR A 367 9.52 -11.80 5.26
N VAL A 368 8.62 -12.65 5.73
CA VAL A 368 8.07 -13.76 4.94
C VAL A 368 6.57 -13.59 4.88
N ARG A 369 5.99 -13.71 3.70
CA ARG A 369 4.54 -13.77 3.51
C ARG A 369 4.15 -15.16 3.04
N VAL A 370 3.18 -15.75 3.72
CA VAL A 370 2.65 -17.07 3.38
C VAL A 370 1.19 -16.92 3.02
N ARG A 371 0.80 -17.45 1.86
CA ARG A 371 -0.60 -17.49 1.42
C ARG A 371 -0.92 -18.89 0.92
N HIS A 372 -2.19 -19.24 0.90
CA HIS A 372 -2.62 -20.45 0.20
C HIS A 372 -2.34 -20.30 -1.32
N TYR A 373 -1.97 -21.39 -2.00
CA TYR A 373 -1.77 -21.42 -3.46
C TYR A 373 -3.05 -21.02 -4.20
N SER A 374 -4.15 -21.71 -3.91
CA SER A 374 -5.52 -21.28 -4.25
C SER A 374 -6.01 -20.11 -3.38
N GLY A 375 -6.48 -19.03 -4.01
CA GLY A 375 -7.03 -17.87 -3.31
C GLY A 375 -8.37 -18.09 -2.60
N THR A 376 -9.00 -19.25 -2.74
CA THR A 376 -10.31 -19.56 -2.12
C THR A 376 -10.21 -20.61 -1.02
N SER A 377 -9.03 -21.15 -0.76
CA SER A 377 -8.84 -22.29 0.14
C SER A 377 -8.17 -21.84 1.45
N VAL A 378 -8.32 -22.67 2.47
CA VAL A 378 -7.81 -22.49 3.83
C VAL A 378 -7.09 -23.77 4.27
N GLY A 379 -6.20 -23.70 5.25
CA GLY A 379 -5.49 -24.88 5.72
C GLY A 379 -4.37 -24.61 6.72
N ASN A 380 -3.95 -25.67 7.40
CA ASN A 380 -2.89 -25.61 8.41
C ASN A 380 -1.51 -25.85 7.78
N TYR A 381 -0.50 -25.16 8.29
CA TYR A 381 0.89 -25.38 7.92
C TYR A 381 1.80 -25.06 9.11
N SER A 382 3.09 -25.31 8.97
CA SER A 382 4.10 -24.74 9.86
C SER A 382 5.24 -24.16 9.05
N ILE A 383 5.96 -23.20 9.62
CA ILE A 383 7.07 -22.52 8.97
C ILE A 383 8.30 -22.52 9.87
N SER A 384 9.48 -22.70 9.27
CA SER A 384 10.76 -22.56 9.96
C SER A 384 11.75 -21.75 9.14
N VAL A 385 12.66 -21.08 9.84
CA VAL A 385 13.84 -20.47 9.24
C VAL A 385 15.05 -21.18 9.84
N ARG A 386 15.87 -21.78 8.98
CA ARG A 386 17.17 -22.33 9.36
C ARG A 386 18.26 -21.46 8.78
N GLY A 387 19.35 -21.29 9.51
CA GLY A 387 20.39 -20.37 9.09
C GLY A 387 21.74 -20.78 9.62
N SER A 388 22.73 -20.81 8.74
CA SER A 388 24.11 -20.91 9.17
C SER A 388 24.68 -19.49 9.28
N ALA A 389 24.86 -18.99 10.51
CA ALA A 389 25.69 -17.80 10.77
C ALA A 389 27.19 -18.05 10.50
N ALA A 390 27.57 -19.24 10.03
CA ALA A 390 28.85 -19.40 9.37
C ALA A 390 28.74 -18.79 7.98
N GLN A 391 29.52 -17.73 7.76
CA GLN A 391 29.84 -17.23 6.42
C GLN A 391 29.95 -18.45 5.49
N PRO A 392 29.21 -18.53 4.35
CA PRO A 392 29.67 -19.42 3.30
C PRO A 392 31.13 -19.03 3.08
N ILE A 393 32.04 -19.98 3.32
CA ILE A 393 33.46 -19.74 3.07
C ILE A 393 33.52 -19.49 1.57
N ILE A 394 33.54 -18.21 1.17
CA ILE A 394 33.74 -17.84 -0.22
C ILE A 394 35.13 -18.39 -0.55
N PRO A 395 35.23 -19.44 -1.38
CA PRO A 395 36.51 -20.10 -1.57
C PRO A 395 37.49 -19.09 -2.15
N THR A 396 38.68 -19.01 -1.54
CA THR A 396 39.69 -18.06 -1.97
C THR A 396 40.49 -18.65 -3.12
N ILE A 397 40.49 -17.99 -4.27
CA ILE A 397 41.38 -18.31 -5.38
C ILE A 397 42.73 -17.66 -5.10
N GLN A 398 43.79 -18.46 -5.10
CA GLN A 398 45.15 -17.96 -5.02
C GLN A 398 45.55 -17.39 -6.39
N VAL A 399 45.89 -16.10 -6.45
CA VAL A 399 46.44 -15.48 -7.67
C VAL A 399 47.72 -16.21 -8.07
N ASN A 400 47.83 -16.62 -9.33
CA ASN A 400 48.88 -17.48 -9.88
C ASN A 400 48.93 -18.91 -9.32
N GLY A 401 47.93 -19.32 -8.53
CA GLY A 401 47.79 -20.67 -8.01
C GLY A 401 47.20 -21.69 -9.01
N PRO A 402 46.95 -22.93 -8.56
CA PRO A 402 46.18 -23.90 -9.32
C PRO A 402 44.72 -23.44 -9.48
N ALA A 403 44.06 -23.91 -10.55
CA ALA A 403 42.63 -23.65 -10.75
C ALA A 403 41.79 -24.32 -9.66
N VAL A 404 40.77 -23.62 -9.17
CA VAL A 404 39.80 -24.13 -8.21
C VAL A 404 38.68 -24.82 -8.99
N GLN A 405 38.27 -26.01 -8.54
CA GLN A 405 37.17 -26.76 -9.16
C GLN A 405 35.83 -26.34 -8.54
N GLY A 406 34.79 -26.23 -9.36
CA GLY A 406 33.43 -25.87 -8.98
C GLY A 406 32.39 -26.69 -9.74
N THR A 407 31.13 -26.62 -9.32
CA THR A 407 30.01 -27.26 -10.02
C THR A 407 28.75 -26.45 -9.79
N ILE A 408 28.15 -25.96 -10.87
CA ILE A 408 26.80 -25.40 -10.85
C ILE A 408 25.86 -26.59 -10.71
N ALA A 409 25.41 -26.87 -9.49
CA ALA A 409 24.60 -28.02 -9.10
C ALA A 409 23.11 -27.87 -9.45
N ALA A 410 22.60 -26.64 -9.56
CA ALA A 410 21.19 -26.37 -9.86
C ALA A 410 20.99 -25.25 -10.90
N ALA A 411 19.82 -25.25 -11.55
CA ALA A 411 19.41 -24.19 -12.47
C ALA A 411 19.42 -22.83 -11.76
N ASN A 412 19.88 -21.79 -12.45
CA ASN A 412 20.06 -20.42 -11.93
C ASN A 412 20.97 -20.28 -10.70
N GLU A 413 21.69 -21.33 -10.28
CA GLU A 413 22.69 -21.22 -9.22
C GLU A 413 23.85 -20.30 -9.63
N ARG A 414 24.42 -19.62 -8.64
CA ARG A 414 25.61 -18.80 -8.81
C ARG A 414 26.63 -19.10 -7.73
N ASP A 415 27.78 -19.59 -8.14
CA ASP A 415 28.93 -19.76 -7.28
C ASP A 415 29.66 -18.42 -7.10
N MET A 416 30.22 -18.21 -5.91
CA MET A 416 31.00 -17.02 -5.59
C MET A 416 32.39 -17.41 -5.09
N TYR A 417 33.42 -16.77 -5.64
CA TYR A 417 34.81 -16.87 -5.20
C TYR A 417 35.37 -15.50 -4.83
N THR A 418 36.45 -15.50 -4.04
CA THR A 418 37.19 -14.27 -3.71
C THR A 418 38.67 -14.43 -4.01
N PHE A 419 39.34 -13.33 -4.34
CA PHE A 419 40.79 -13.28 -4.49
C PHE A 419 41.32 -11.90 -4.10
N THR A 420 42.57 -11.86 -3.65
CA THR A 420 43.22 -10.61 -3.22
C THR A 420 44.28 -10.22 -4.23
N VAL A 421 44.15 -9.02 -4.79
CA VAL A 421 45.19 -8.37 -5.60
C VAL A 421 46.09 -7.60 -4.65
N THR A 422 47.40 -7.88 -4.69
CA THR A 422 48.40 -7.22 -3.83
C THR A 422 49.22 -6.17 -4.57
N SER A 423 49.33 -6.29 -5.90
CA SER A 423 50.05 -5.35 -6.76
C SER A 423 49.14 -4.90 -7.90
N PRO A 424 49.11 -3.60 -8.26
CA PRO A 424 48.30 -3.12 -9.37
C PRO A 424 48.79 -3.73 -10.69
N GLY A 425 47.86 -4.08 -11.58
CA GLY A 425 48.20 -4.60 -12.90
C GLY A 425 47.04 -5.29 -13.58
N THR A 426 47.27 -5.77 -14.79
CA THR A 426 46.31 -6.63 -15.50
C THR A 426 46.22 -7.97 -14.78
N HIS A 427 45.00 -8.40 -14.49
CA HIS A 427 44.71 -9.73 -13.96
C HIS A 427 43.72 -10.41 -14.90
N THR A 428 43.97 -11.68 -15.21
CA THR A 428 43.10 -12.52 -16.03
C THR A 428 42.35 -13.49 -15.12
N ILE A 429 41.02 -13.40 -15.12
CA ILE A 429 40.11 -14.33 -14.44
C ILE A 429 39.47 -15.18 -15.53
N GLU A 430 39.65 -16.50 -15.45
CA GLU A 430 39.26 -17.43 -16.50
C GLU A 430 38.55 -18.65 -15.93
N THR A 431 37.43 -19.03 -16.55
CA THR A 431 36.80 -20.33 -16.35
C THR A 431 37.23 -21.32 -17.44
N ALA A 432 37.21 -22.62 -17.12
CA ALA A 432 37.49 -23.69 -18.07
C ALA A 432 36.71 -24.96 -17.71
N GLY A 433 36.33 -25.74 -18.71
CA GLY A 433 35.59 -26.99 -18.55
C GLY A 433 34.64 -27.22 -19.73
N ASN A 434 33.71 -28.16 -19.57
CA ASN A 434 32.67 -28.44 -20.58
C ASN A 434 31.38 -27.66 -20.33
N THR A 435 31.31 -26.92 -19.22
CA THR A 435 30.13 -26.13 -18.84
C THR A 435 30.25 -24.75 -19.48
N ASP A 436 29.15 -24.26 -20.05
CA ASP A 436 29.07 -22.93 -20.65
C ASP A 436 28.89 -21.89 -19.55
N CYS A 437 30.00 -21.27 -19.14
CA CYS A 437 30.07 -20.40 -17.97
C CYS A 437 29.84 -18.93 -18.36
N PHE A 438 29.18 -18.19 -17.47
CA PHE A 438 29.12 -16.73 -17.49
C PHE A 438 29.78 -16.20 -16.21
N LEU A 439 30.83 -15.40 -16.38
CA LEU A 439 31.63 -14.81 -15.30
C LEU A 439 31.23 -13.35 -15.08
N THR A 440 31.08 -12.96 -13.82
CA THR A 440 30.93 -11.57 -13.38
C THR A 440 32.01 -11.23 -12.37
N LEU A 441 32.80 -10.20 -12.68
CA LEU A 441 33.86 -9.66 -11.81
C LEU A 441 33.35 -8.46 -11.02
N LEU A 442 33.55 -8.49 -9.71
CA LEU A 442 32.99 -7.53 -8.76
C LEU A 442 34.08 -6.99 -7.80
N GLY A 443 33.91 -5.74 -7.34
CA GLY A 443 34.73 -5.11 -6.30
C GLY A 443 35.32 -3.75 -6.71
N PRO A 444 36.41 -3.29 -6.05
CA PRO A 444 37.03 -3.90 -4.88
C PRO A 444 36.20 -3.73 -3.60
N GLY A 445 36.38 -4.66 -2.66
CA GLY A 445 35.87 -4.55 -1.27
C GLY A 445 34.37 -4.83 -1.09
N ASN A 446 33.65 -5.17 -2.15
CA ASN A 446 32.23 -5.50 -2.08
C ASN A 446 31.80 -6.46 -3.21
N GLN A 447 30.68 -7.15 -3.02
CA GLN A 447 30.16 -8.20 -3.92
C GLN A 447 29.12 -7.67 -4.94
N THR A 448 28.97 -6.35 -5.10
CA THR A 448 27.88 -5.76 -5.90
C THR A 448 28.35 -4.76 -6.95
N THR A 449 29.53 -4.16 -6.78
CA THR A 449 30.10 -3.19 -7.72
C THR A 449 30.66 -3.95 -8.92
N LEU A 450 29.97 -3.83 -10.05
CA LEU A 450 30.35 -4.47 -11.30
C LEU A 450 31.63 -3.85 -11.88
N ILE A 451 32.59 -4.71 -12.22
CA ILE A 451 33.80 -4.33 -12.98
C ILE A 451 33.66 -4.77 -14.44
N ALA A 452 33.34 -6.05 -14.66
CA ALA A 452 33.23 -6.63 -15.99
C ALA A 452 32.41 -7.93 -15.96
N GLN A 453 31.89 -8.34 -17.12
CA GLN A 453 31.25 -9.63 -17.33
C GLN A 453 31.73 -10.22 -18.66
N ASP A 454 31.74 -11.54 -18.77
CA ASP A 454 32.12 -12.27 -19.98
C ASP A 454 31.52 -13.68 -19.96
N ASP A 455 31.27 -14.26 -21.12
CA ASP A 455 30.73 -15.62 -21.29
C ASP A 455 31.56 -16.53 -22.22
N ASP A 456 32.19 -16.00 -23.27
CA ASP A 456 32.80 -16.84 -24.31
C ASP A 456 34.25 -16.48 -24.71
N SER A 457 34.92 -15.59 -23.98
CA SER A 457 36.30 -15.19 -24.32
C SER A 457 37.39 -16.16 -23.82
N GLY A 458 37.01 -17.22 -23.11
CA GLY A 458 37.89 -18.26 -22.54
C GLY A 458 38.01 -19.53 -23.40
N PRO A 459 38.58 -20.62 -22.86
CA PRO A 459 38.68 -21.89 -23.57
C PRO A 459 37.32 -22.55 -23.85
N GLY A 460 37.03 -22.82 -25.13
CA GLY A 460 35.76 -23.43 -25.53
C GLY A 460 34.61 -22.42 -25.43
N THR A 461 33.61 -22.71 -24.61
CA THR A 461 32.46 -21.83 -24.30
C THR A 461 32.56 -21.26 -22.89
N ASN A 462 33.78 -21.05 -22.38
CA ASN A 462 33.99 -20.50 -21.04
C ASN A 462 34.38 -19.03 -21.13
N SER A 463 34.35 -18.37 -19.97
CA SER A 463 34.57 -16.94 -19.85
C SER A 463 36.03 -16.59 -19.52
N ARG A 464 36.49 -15.43 -19.99
CA ARG A 464 37.77 -14.81 -19.62
C ARG A 464 37.64 -13.29 -19.52
N ILE A 465 37.94 -12.74 -18.35
CA ILE A 465 38.05 -11.30 -18.11
C ILE A 465 39.51 -10.93 -17.87
N ALA A 466 40.06 -10.00 -18.65
CA ALA A 466 41.34 -9.36 -18.38
C ALA A 466 41.11 -7.90 -17.95
N ALA A 467 41.41 -7.58 -16.69
CA ALA A 467 41.12 -6.26 -16.11
C ALA A 467 42.34 -5.67 -15.39
N ASN A 468 42.56 -4.36 -15.52
CA ASN A 468 43.54 -3.64 -14.70
C ASN A 468 42.96 -3.40 -13.30
N LEU A 469 43.45 -4.16 -12.32
CA LEU A 469 42.96 -4.12 -10.94
C LEU A 469 43.98 -3.44 -10.03
N ALA A 470 43.48 -2.59 -9.13
CA ALA A 470 44.28 -2.03 -8.03
C ALA A 470 44.34 -3.01 -6.84
N PRO A 471 45.27 -2.86 -5.89
CA PRO A 471 45.29 -3.68 -4.68
C PRO A 471 43.96 -3.65 -3.94
N GLY A 472 43.43 -4.83 -3.59
CA GLY A 472 42.12 -4.98 -2.98
C GLY A 472 41.59 -6.41 -3.04
N VAL A 473 40.44 -6.62 -2.40
CA VAL A 473 39.71 -7.89 -2.44
C VAL A 473 38.64 -7.81 -3.52
N TYR A 474 38.60 -8.81 -4.40
CA TYR A 474 37.66 -8.92 -5.51
C TYR A 474 36.87 -10.20 -5.42
N PHE A 475 35.75 -10.24 -6.16
CA PHE A 475 34.85 -11.38 -6.19
C PHE A 475 34.56 -11.80 -7.63
N ALA A 476 34.52 -13.12 -7.86
CA ALA A 476 34.15 -13.71 -9.13
C ALA A 476 32.88 -14.53 -8.93
N GLN A 477 31.79 -14.10 -9.56
CA GLN A 477 30.52 -14.82 -9.56
C GLN A 477 30.41 -15.61 -10.86
N ILE A 478 30.19 -16.93 -10.74
CA ILE A 478 30.03 -17.84 -11.87
C ILE A 478 28.61 -18.38 -11.89
N ARG A 479 28.01 -18.40 -13.07
CA ARG A 479 26.76 -19.10 -13.34
C ARG A 479 26.86 -19.81 -14.68
N HIS A 480 25.89 -20.67 -14.98
CA HIS A 480 25.74 -21.17 -16.35
C HIS A 480 25.22 -20.04 -17.26
N TYR A 481 25.64 -19.99 -18.52
CA TYR A 481 25.15 -19.03 -19.52
C TYR A 481 23.63 -19.14 -19.69
N SER A 482 23.15 -20.34 -20.00
CA SER A 482 21.73 -20.71 -19.95
C SER A 482 21.18 -20.75 -18.51
N PRO A 483 20.00 -20.15 -18.23
CA PRO A 483 19.34 -20.18 -16.92
C PRO A 483 19.04 -21.59 -16.36
N SER A 484 18.89 -22.59 -17.23
CA SER A 484 18.58 -23.97 -16.84
C SER A 484 19.79 -24.91 -16.82
N GLY A 485 20.97 -24.41 -17.22
CA GLY A 485 22.15 -25.25 -17.35
C GLY A 485 22.85 -25.50 -16.02
N THR A 486 23.49 -26.66 -15.92
CA THR A 486 24.25 -27.13 -14.76
C THR A 486 25.52 -27.83 -15.24
N GLY A 487 26.52 -27.96 -14.39
CA GLY A 487 27.72 -28.73 -14.73
C GLY A 487 29.00 -28.31 -14.00
N PRO A 488 30.06 -29.14 -14.10
CA PRO A 488 31.35 -28.89 -13.49
C PRO A 488 32.18 -27.88 -14.29
N TYR A 489 32.97 -27.06 -13.59
CA TYR A 489 33.92 -26.13 -14.20
C TYR A 489 35.12 -25.92 -13.29
N SER A 490 36.10 -25.17 -13.78
CA SER A 490 37.23 -24.69 -12.99
C SER A 490 37.43 -23.19 -13.19
N ILE A 491 37.99 -22.50 -12.21
CA ILE A 491 38.29 -21.07 -12.25
C ILE A 491 39.73 -20.78 -11.79
N SER A 492 40.40 -19.84 -12.45
CA SER A 492 41.73 -19.39 -12.05
C SER A 492 41.92 -17.88 -12.21
N VAL A 493 42.90 -17.33 -11.48
CA VAL A 493 43.31 -15.92 -11.59
C VAL A 493 44.82 -15.86 -11.86
N ARG A 494 45.22 -15.12 -12.90
CA ARG A 494 46.62 -14.93 -13.34
C ARG A 494 46.97 -13.45 -13.40
N THR A 495 48.22 -13.10 -13.12
CA THR A 495 48.78 -11.75 -13.37
C THR A 495 49.49 -11.68 -14.70
#